data_AF-A0AAJ3EDA8-F1
#
_entry.id   AF-A0AAJ3EDA8-F1
#
_cell.length_a   1.000
_cell.length_b   1.000
_cell.length_c   1.000
_cell.angle_alpha   90.00
_cell.angle_beta   90.00
_cell.angle_gamma   90.00
#
_symmetry.space_group_name_H-M   'P 1'
#
loop_
_entity.id
_entity.type
_entity.pdbx_description
1 polymer ?
#
loop_
_entity_poly.entity_id
_entity_poly.type
_entity_poly.pdbx_seq_one_letter_code
_entity_poly.pdbx_strand_id
1 'polypeptide(L)'
;MDEKVIYEKHPVSAERKAELRQKGYKIIDAKFAPDDYEHPEPVKKGARDSDRPSKGLNVEQIKALLTEKGVEFDAAALKPALAELLDAAPQE
;
A
#
# COMPACT_ATOMS: atom_id res chain seq x y z
N MET A 1 31.95 0.07 8.45
CA MET A 1 30.97 1.00 7.85
C MET A 1 29.71 0.20 7.59
N ASP A 2 28.63 0.50 8.31
CA ASP A 2 27.34 -0.16 8.15
C ASP A 2 26.67 0.33 6.85
N GLU A 3 27.02 -0.30 5.73
CA GLU A 3 26.35 -0.05 4.44
C GLU A 3 24.89 -0.47 4.57
N LYS A 4 23.99 0.52 4.69
CA LYS A 4 22.55 0.25 4.73
C LYS A 4 22.09 -0.22 3.36
N VAL A 5 21.82 -1.51 3.22
CA VAL A 5 21.27 -2.09 2.00
C VAL A 5 19.76 -1.86 2.00
N ILE A 6 19.23 -1.44 0.86
CA ILE A 6 17.79 -1.40 0.66
C ILE A 6 17.36 -2.23 -0.52
N TYR A 7 16.23 -2.92 -0.37
CA TYR A 7 15.67 -3.75 -1.41
C TYR A 7 14.43 -3.06 -2.01
N GLU A 8 14.54 -2.59 -3.26
CA GLU A 8 13.42 -2.04 -4.03
C GLU A 8 13.20 -2.85 -5.31
N LYS A 9 11.95 -2.97 -5.75
CA LYS A 9 11.61 -3.66 -7.01
C LYS A 9 12.10 -2.83 -8.20
N HIS A 10 13.01 -3.35 -9.02
CA HIS A 10 13.37 -2.67 -10.27
C HIS A 10 12.25 -2.77 -11.33
N PRO A 11 12.08 -1.76 -12.21
CA PRO A 11 12.91 -0.56 -12.36
C PRO A 11 12.63 0.52 -11.30
N VAL A 12 13.69 0.99 -10.62
CA VAL A 12 13.60 2.17 -9.74
C VAL A 12 13.65 3.45 -10.57
N SER A 13 12.80 4.43 -10.26
CA SER A 13 12.85 5.73 -10.92
C SER A 13 14.16 6.45 -10.62
N ALA A 14 14.65 7.27 -11.55
CA ALA A 14 15.93 7.97 -11.39
C ALA A 14 15.96 8.86 -10.13
N GLU A 15 14.83 9.49 -9.79
CA GLU A 15 14.67 10.33 -8.59
C GLU A 15 14.80 9.51 -7.30
N ARG A 16 14.09 8.39 -7.22
CA ARG A 16 14.15 7.48 -6.06
C ARG A 16 15.55 6.89 -5.90
N LYS A 17 16.14 6.50 -7.02
CA LYS A 17 17.50 5.97 -7.11
C LYS A 17 18.56 6.96 -6.63
N ALA A 18 18.39 8.25 -6.94
CA ALA A 18 19.29 9.32 -6.54
C ALA A 18 19.17 9.63 -5.05
N GLU A 19 17.94 9.76 -4.53
CA GLU A 19 17.68 10.01 -3.11
C GLU A 19 18.28 8.90 -2.23
N LEU A 20 18.07 7.65 -2.61
CA LEU A 20 18.57 6.50 -1.88
C LEU A 20 20.11 6.41 -1.90
N ARG A 21 20.74 6.70 -3.04
CA ARG A 21 22.20 6.81 -3.12
C ARG A 21 22.75 8.00 -2.34
N GLN A 22 22.06 9.14 -2.35
CA GLN A 22 22.47 10.35 -1.63
C GLN A 22 22.45 10.13 -0.11
N LYS A 23 21.49 9.36 0.39
CA LYS A 23 21.42 8.92 1.79
C LYS A 23 22.43 7.81 2.13
N GLY A 24 23.22 7.35 1.16
CA GLY A 24 24.25 6.32 1.33
C GLY A 24 23.73 4.88 1.28
N TYR A 25 22.51 4.65 0.76
CA TYR A 25 21.94 3.31 0.66
C TYR A 25 22.39 2.55 -0.59
N LYS A 26 22.61 1.25 -0.44
CA LYS A 26 22.86 0.33 -1.55
C LYS A 26 21.54 -0.28 -2.02
N ILE A 27 21.09 0.12 -3.21
CA ILE A 27 19.82 -0.35 -3.78
C ILE A 27 20.03 -1.70 -4.46
N ILE A 28 19.38 -2.74 -3.93
CA ILE A 28 19.34 -4.10 -4.46
C ILE A 28 17.91 -4.39 -4.91
N ASP A 29 17.75 -5.30 -5.86
CA ASP A 29 16.44 -5.74 -6.29
C ASP A 29 15.71 -6.51 -5.19
N ALA A 30 14.41 -6.23 -5.01
CA ALA A 30 13.54 -6.89 -4.04
C ALA A 30 13.53 -8.43 -4.14
N LYS A 31 13.86 -9.02 -5.29
CA LYS A 31 13.98 -10.49 -5.43
C LYS A 31 15.12 -11.11 -4.61
N PHE A 32 16.08 -10.31 -4.17
CA PHE A 32 17.20 -10.72 -3.34
C PHE A 32 17.02 -10.35 -1.87
N ALA A 33 15.88 -9.74 -1.51
CA ALA A 33 15.56 -9.45 -0.12
C ALA A 33 15.33 -10.77 0.63
N PRO A 34 15.94 -10.96 1.82
CA PRO A 34 15.51 -12.03 2.71
C PRO A 34 14.08 -11.77 3.19
N ASP A 35 13.33 -12.83 3.52
CA ASP A 35 11.92 -12.72 3.95
C ASP A 35 11.73 -11.84 5.20
N ASP A 36 12.77 -11.70 6.03
CA ASP A 36 12.79 -10.89 7.26
C ASP A 36 13.30 -9.45 7.04
N TYR A 37 13.47 -9.01 5.79
CA TYR A 37 13.99 -7.66 5.51
C TYR A 37 12.96 -6.57 5.82
N GLU A 38 13.19 -5.83 6.90
CA GLU A 38 12.49 -4.57 7.18
C GLU A 38 13.17 -3.39 6.46
N HIS A 39 12.42 -2.74 5.57
CA HIS A 39 12.91 -1.55 4.90
C HIS A 39 13.04 -0.39 5.91
N PRO A 40 14.24 0.21 6.10
CA PRO A 40 14.49 1.19 7.16
C PRO A 40 13.84 2.56 6.91
N GLU A 41 13.40 2.80 5.67
CA GLU A 41 12.44 3.85 5.36
C GLU A 41 11.11 3.23 4.96
N PRO A 42 9.95 3.78 5.34
CA PRO A 42 8.69 3.34 4.76
C PRO A 42 8.74 3.63 3.26
N VAL A 43 9.11 2.64 2.45
CA VAL A 43 8.76 2.60 1.05
C VAL A 43 7.26 2.76 1.02
N LYS A 44 6.77 3.92 0.56
CA LYS A 44 5.40 4.07 0.12
C LYS A 44 5.19 3.03 -0.99
N LYS A 45 4.82 1.81 -0.57
CA LYS A 45 4.16 0.81 -1.41
C LYS A 45 3.09 1.59 -2.14
N GLY A 46 3.23 1.62 -3.47
CA GLY A 46 2.56 2.54 -4.38
C GLY A 46 1.23 3.09 -3.87
N ALA A 47 1.12 4.41 -3.89
CA ALA A 47 -0.08 5.20 -3.60
C ALA A 47 -1.20 4.95 -4.64
N ARG A 48 -1.57 3.70 -4.83
CA ARG A 48 -2.80 3.30 -5.52
C ARG A 48 -3.57 2.22 -4.76
N ASP A 49 -2.96 1.52 -3.81
CA ASP A 49 -3.63 0.45 -3.04
C ASP A 49 -3.54 0.62 -1.51
N SER A 50 -2.70 1.53 -1.01
CA SER A 50 -2.50 1.76 0.42
C SER A 50 -3.42 2.86 1.01
N ASP A 51 -4.04 3.67 0.15
CA ASP A 51 -4.96 4.75 0.52
C ASP A 51 -6.44 4.36 0.36
N ARG A 52 -6.71 3.13 -0.07
CA ARG A 52 -8.09 2.66 -0.24
C ARG A 52 -8.68 2.36 1.14
N PRO A 53 -9.78 3.03 1.56
CA PRO A 53 -10.44 2.75 2.83
C PRO A 53 -10.85 1.27 2.96
N SER A 54 -11.06 0.57 1.83
CA SER A 54 -11.38 -0.87 1.84
C SER A 54 -10.20 -1.81 2.13
N LYS A 55 -8.95 -1.32 2.15
CA LYS A 55 -7.75 -2.16 2.21
C LYS A 55 -7.57 -2.78 3.60
N GLY A 56 -7.64 -4.11 3.66
CA GLY A 56 -7.46 -4.85 4.92
C GLY A 56 -8.74 -5.01 5.75
N LEU A 57 -9.87 -4.45 5.29
CA LEU A 57 -11.15 -4.62 5.96
C LEU A 57 -11.82 -5.95 5.57
N ASN A 58 -12.55 -6.50 6.53
CA ASN A 58 -13.45 -7.63 6.31
C ASN A 58 -14.81 -7.15 5.79
N VAL A 59 -15.59 -8.06 5.21
CA VAL A 59 -16.91 -7.75 4.62
C VAL A 59 -17.80 -7.01 5.61
N GLU A 60 -17.82 -7.44 6.88
CA GLU A 60 -18.61 -6.80 7.93
C GLU A 60 -18.17 -5.36 8.22
N GLN A 61 -16.87 -5.10 8.24
CA GLN A 61 -16.33 -3.76 8.48
C GLN A 61 -16.59 -2.83 7.29
N ILE A 62 -16.48 -3.34 6.06
CA ILE A 62 -16.81 -2.58 4.85
C ILE A 62 -18.30 -2.22 4.85
N LYS A 63 -19.18 -3.17 5.19
CA LYS A 63 -20.63 -2.92 5.34
C LYS A 63 -20.91 -1.89 6.43
N ALA A 64 -20.27 -2.01 7.59
CA ALA A 64 -20.44 -1.05 8.69
C ALA A 64 -20.04 0.37 8.28
N LEU A 65 -18.90 0.54 7.59
CA LEU A 65 -18.47 1.84 7.08
C LEU A 65 -19.40 2.38 6.00
N LEU A 66 -19.86 1.54 5.07
CA LEU A 66 -20.83 1.97 4.07
C LEU A 66 -22.15 2.42 4.73
N THR A 67 -22.65 1.68 5.73
CA THR A 67 -23.84 2.08 6.51
C THR A 67 -23.59 3.36 7.30
N GLU A 68 -22.43 3.51 7.93
CA GLU A 68 -22.03 4.72 8.68
C GLU A 68 -21.93 5.94 7.75
N LYS A 69 -21.44 5.74 6.54
CA LYS A 69 -21.35 6.77 5.49
C LYS A 69 -22.67 6.99 4.75
N GLY A 70 -23.73 6.23 5.08
CA GLY A 70 -25.03 6.33 4.42
C GLY A 70 -25.06 5.86 2.97
N VAL A 71 -24.08 5.05 2.55
CA VAL A 71 -24.00 4.46 1.21
C VAL A 71 -24.84 3.18 1.20
N GLU A 72 -25.86 3.13 0.35
CA GLU A 72 -26.63 1.90 0.14
C GLU A 72 -25.80 0.85 -0.60
N PHE A 73 -25.74 -0.37 -0.06
CA PHE A 73 -25.06 -1.51 -0.67
C PHE A 73 -25.94 -2.75 -0.56
N ASP A 74 -25.76 -3.67 -1.51
CA ASP A 74 -26.47 -4.95 -1.47
C ASP A 74 -25.82 -5.89 -0.44
N ALA A 75 -26.62 -6.48 0.45
CA ALA A 75 -26.11 -7.41 1.45
C ALA A 75 -25.54 -8.71 0.82
N ALA A 76 -26.00 -9.06 -0.38
CA ALA A 76 -25.50 -10.16 -1.20
C ALA A 76 -24.31 -9.74 -2.09
N ALA A 77 -23.91 -8.46 -2.11
CA ALA A 77 -22.74 -8.02 -2.84
C ALA A 77 -21.47 -8.69 -2.32
N LEU A 78 -20.59 -9.07 -3.25
CA LEU A 78 -19.31 -9.67 -2.95
C LEU A 78 -18.36 -8.63 -2.34
N LYS A 79 -17.40 -9.11 -1.53
CA LYS A 79 -16.31 -8.29 -0.96
C LYS A 79 -15.72 -7.26 -1.93
N PRO A 80 -15.35 -7.58 -3.19
CA PRO A 80 -14.82 -6.59 -4.12
C PRO A 80 -15.82 -5.47 -4.46
N ALA A 81 -17.11 -5.77 -4.62
CA ALA A 81 -18.12 -4.76 -4.94
C ALA A 81 -18.36 -3.79 -3.77
N LEU A 82 -18.40 -4.33 -2.54
CA LEU A 82 -18.49 -3.51 -1.32
C LEU A 82 -17.24 -2.65 -1.12
N ALA A 83 -16.06 -3.22 -1.37
CA ALA A 83 -14.79 -2.49 -1.32
C ALA A 83 -14.76 -1.32 -2.31
N GLU A 84 -15.23 -1.56 -3.54
CA GLU A 84 -15.27 -0.52 -4.58
C GLU A 84 -16.27 0.59 -4.26
N LEU A 85 -17.43 0.29 -3.68
CA LEU A 85 -18.37 1.31 -3.19
C LEU A 85 -17.74 2.16 -2.08
N LEU A 86 -16.99 1.54 -1.16
CA LEU A 86 -16.35 2.26 -0.06
C LEU A 86 -15.18 3.12 -0.56
N ASP A 87 -14.45 2.65 -1.57
CA ASP A 87 -13.33 3.38 -2.19
C ASP A 87 -13.82 4.50 -3.11
N ALA A 88 -14.98 4.33 -3.76
CA ALA A 88 -15.61 5.35 -4.59
C ALA A 88 -16.39 6.39 -3.76
N ALA A 89 -16.75 6.07 -2.52
CA ALA A 89 -17.39 7.01 -1.62
C ALA A 89 -16.42 8.13 -1.24
N PRO A 90 -16.80 9.42 -1.42
CA PRO A 90 -15.95 10.55 -1.05
C PRO A 90 -15.70 10.53 0.45
N GLN A 91 -14.42 10.43 0.82
CA GLN A 91 -13.99 10.54 2.21
C GLN A 91 -13.95 12.04 2.54
N GLU A 92 -15.04 12.58 3.09
CA GLU A 92 -15.05 13.93 3.70
C GLU A 92 -14.19 13.99 4.97
#